data_AF-A0A969EAK9-F1
#
_entry.id   AF-A0A969EAK9-F1
#
_cell.length_a   1.000
_cell.length_b   1.000
_cell.length_c   1.000
_cell.angle_alpha   90.00
_cell.angle_beta   90.00
_cell.angle_gamma   90.00
#
_symmetry.space_group_name_H-M   'P 1'
#
loop_
_entity.id
_entity.type
_entity.pdbx_description
1 polymer ?
#
loop_
_entity_poly.entity_id
_entity_poly.type
_entity_poly.pdbx_seq_one_letter_code
_entity_poly.pdbx_strand_id
1 'polypeptide(L)'
;MPAAPILLSKQYIERCEAGYWLSGSRVSLDSIVYCFLRGELPEHIAQSFPTLTLEQVYGAIAFYLSNQEVIDTYLKDGEAQLHQFRQASLAENSGLYEKLSTVKVQHQ
;
A
#
# COMPACT_ATOMS: atom_id res chain seq x y z
N MET A 1 -10.68 -7.39 -45.60
CA MET A 1 -10.62 -6.48 -44.43
C MET A 1 -10.41 -7.36 -43.21
N PRO A 2 -9.24 -7.36 -42.54
CA PRO A 2 -9.15 -8.03 -41.24
C PRO A 2 -10.03 -7.31 -40.22
N ALA A 3 -10.76 -8.05 -39.41
CA ALA A 3 -11.55 -7.49 -38.32
C ALA A 3 -10.61 -6.86 -37.28
N ALA A 4 -10.92 -5.63 -36.84
CA ALA A 4 -10.14 -4.97 -35.79
C ALA A 4 -10.27 -5.76 -34.47
N PRO A 5 -9.18 -5.90 -33.69
CA PRO A 5 -9.23 -6.63 -32.43
C PRO A 5 -10.11 -5.89 -31.42
N ILE A 6 -10.94 -6.64 -30.70
CA ILE A 6 -11.75 -6.12 -29.60
C ILE A 6 -10.84 -6.00 -28.37
N LEU A 7 -10.72 -4.79 -27.83
CA LEU A 7 -10.01 -4.55 -26.56
C LEU A 7 -10.98 -4.70 -25.39
N LEU A 8 -10.66 -5.58 -24.44
CA LEU A 8 -11.41 -5.71 -23.18
C LEU A 8 -10.83 -4.79 -22.10
N SER A 9 -11.67 -4.33 -21.17
CA SER A 9 -11.24 -3.59 -20.00
C SER A 9 -10.46 -4.50 -19.04
N LYS A 10 -9.24 -4.08 -18.71
CA LYS A 10 -8.39 -4.76 -17.73
C LYS A 10 -8.72 -4.28 -16.33
N GLN A 11 -8.85 -5.21 -15.39
CA GLN A 11 -8.97 -4.88 -13.97
C GLN A 11 -7.58 -4.84 -13.35
N TYR A 12 -7.27 -3.75 -12.63
CA TYR A 12 -5.97 -3.56 -11.99
C TYR A 12 -5.99 -3.86 -10.49
N ILE A 13 -7.17 -3.89 -9.88
CA ILE A 13 -7.35 -4.03 -8.44
C ILE A 13 -8.20 -5.26 -8.16
N GLU A 14 -7.72 -6.07 -7.23
CA GLU A 14 -8.42 -7.23 -6.69
C GLU A 14 -8.77 -6.96 -5.23
N ARG A 15 -9.99 -7.34 -4.84
CA ARG A 15 -10.42 -7.28 -3.44
C ARG A 15 -10.20 -8.65 -2.80
N CYS A 16 -9.43 -8.65 -1.72
CA CYS A 16 -9.20 -9.80 -0.85
C CYS A 16 -10.02 -9.63 0.45
N GLU A 17 -10.08 -10.67 1.28
CA GLU A 17 -10.77 -10.61 2.58
C GLU A 17 -10.25 -9.48 3.47
N ALA A 18 -8.95 -9.20 3.40
CA ALA A 18 -8.25 -8.25 4.26
C ALA A 18 -7.99 -6.87 3.62
N GLY A 19 -8.45 -6.59 2.39
CA GLY A 19 -8.21 -5.29 1.74
C GLY A 19 -8.10 -5.34 0.22
N TYR A 20 -7.44 -4.33 -0.36
CA TYR A 20 -7.28 -4.16 -1.81
C TYR A 20 -5.84 -4.38 -2.27
N TRP A 21 -5.68 -5.10 -3.37
CA TRP A 21 -4.40 -5.55 -3.90
C TRP A 21 -4.29 -5.25 -5.39
N LEU A 22 -3.07 -5.09 -5.87
CA LEU A 22 -2.81 -5.00 -7.31
C LEU A 22 -3.02 -6.38 -7.95
N SER A 23 -3.76 -6.43 -9.06
CA SER A 23 -4.08 -7.68 -9.75
C SER A 23 -2.82 -8.42 -10.17
N GLY A 24 -2.75 -9.71 -9.82
CA GLY A 24 -1.58 -10.56 -10.07
C GLY A 24 -0.33 -10.18 -9.26
N SER A 25 -0.45 -9.35 -8.22
CA SER A 25 0.67 -8.92 -7.37
C SER A 25 0.36 -9.06 -5.89
N ARG A 26 1.42 -9.12 -5.07
CA ARG A 26 1.34 -9.10 -3.60
C ARG A 26 1.45 -7.68 -3.02
N VAL A 27 1.38 -6.66 -3.87
CA VAL A 27 1.45 -5.26 -3.44
C VAL A 27 0.04 -4.77 -3.13
N SER A 28 -0.15 -4.21 -1.93
CA SER A 28 -1.42 -3.61 -1.54
C SER A 28 -1.67 -2.30 -2.28
N LEU A 29 -2.94 -1.98 -2.52
CA LEU A 29 -3.35 -0.68 -3.06
C LEU A 29 -2.86 0.46 -2.16
N ASP A 30 -2.95 0.27 -0.85
CA ASP A 30 -2.58 1.22 0.19
C ASP A 30 -1.17 1.75 -0.02
N SER A 31 -0.22 0.85 -0.35
CA SER A 31 1.18 1.21 -0.58
C SER A 31 1.33 2.19 -1.74
N ILE A 32 0.57 2.00 -2.82
CA ILE A 32 0.58 2.89 -3.99
C ILE A 32 -0.09 4.21 -3.67
N VAL A 33 -1.23 4.17 -2.96
CA VAL A 33 -1.98 5.36 -2.57
C VAL A 33 -1.15 6.25 -1.64
N TYR A 34 -0.47 5.68 -0.64
CA TYR A 34 0.40 6.47 0.25
C TYR A 34 1.57 7.13 -0.50
N CYS A 35 2.20 6.47 -1.48
CA CYS A 35 3.24 7.13 -2.28
C CYS A 35 2.65 8.27 -3.13
N PHE A 36 1.51 8.04 -3.77
CA PHE A 36 0.84 9.06 -4.58
C PHE A 36 0.43 10.28 -3.75
N LEU A 37 -0.16 10.07 -2.57
CA LEU A 37 -0.56 11.14 -1.65
C LEU A 37 0.63 11.92 -1.07
N ARG A 38 1.82 11.30 -1.00
CA ARG A 38 3.08 12.00 -0.65
C ARG A 38 3.63 12.83 -1.81
N GLY A 39 2.97 12.86 -2.96
CA GLY A 39 3.37 13.62 -4.14
C GLY A 39 4.43 12.92 -4.98
N GLU A 40 4.65 11.61 -4.79
CA GLU A 40 5.55 10.85 -5.66
C GLU A 40 4.94 10.70 -7.07
N LEU A 41 5.80 10.83 -8.08
CA LEU A 41 5.40 10.62 -9.48
C LEU A 41 5.11 9.13 -9.72
N PRO A 42 4.09 8.77 -10.53
CA PRO A 42 3.76 7.37 -10.82
C PRO A 42 4.94 6.53 -11.33
N GLU A 43 5.86 7.14 -12.08
CA GLU A 43 7.07 6.49 -12.58
C GLU A 43 8.04 6.13 -11.46
N HIS A 44 8.19 6.99 -10.45
CA HIS A 44 9.01 6.71 -9.27
C HIS A 44 8.37 5.66 -8.37
N ILE A 45 7.03 5.68 -8.26
CA ILE A 45 6.28 4.65 -7.56
C ILE A 45 6.52 3.29 -8.25
N ALA A 46 6.41 3.20 -9.58
CA ALA A 46 6.68 1.97 -10.32
C ALA A 46 8.13 1.46 -10.11
N GLN A 47 9.12 2.36 -10.03
CA GLN A 47 10.50 1.99 -9.71
C GLN A 47 10.66 1.41 -8.30
N SER A 48 9.85 1.87 -7.35
CA SER A 48 9.84 1.38 -5.96
C SER A 48 9.19 0.00 -5.82
N PHE A 49 8.38 -0.40 -6.81
CA PHE A 49 7.71 -1.70 -6.86
C PHE A 49 8.04 -2.45 -8.16
N PRO A 50 9.24 -3.07 -8.28
CA PRO A 50 9.69 -3.71 -9.52
C PRO A 50 8.82 -4.87 -10.03
N THR A 51 7.91 -5.38 -9.19
CA THR A 51 6.93 -6.41 -9.53
C THR A 51 5.68 -5.85 -10.21
N LEU A 52 5.52 -4.52 -10.23
CA LEU A 52 4.41 -3.84 -10.88
C LEU A 52 4.84 -3.18 -12.18
N THR A 53 3.94 -3.20 -13.14
CA THR A 53 4.07 -2.40 -14.36
C THR A 53 3.64 -0.96 -14.12
N LEU A 54 4.18 -0.02 -14.89
CA LEU A 54 3.73 1.38 -14.86
C LEU A 54 2.21 1.49 -15.12
N GLU A 55 1.69 0.67 -16.03
CA GLU A 55 0.26 0.54 -16.33
C GLU A 55 -0.55 0.19 -15.07
N GLN A 56 -0.11 -0.79 -14.27
CA GLN A 56 -0.76 -1.16 -13.01
C GLN A 56 -0.73 -0.03 -11.98
N VAL A 57 0.37 0.72 -11.89
CA VAL A 57 0.47 1.88 -10.98
C VAL A 57 -0.54 2.95 -11.36
N TYR A 58 -0.60 3.31 -12.65
CA TYR A 58 -1.61 4.25 -13.14
C TYR A 58 -3.03 3.73 -12.94
N GLY A 59 -3.27 2.44 -13.16
CA GLY A 59 -4.54 1.79 -12.92
C GLY A 59 -4.98 1.86 -11.45
N ALA A 60 -4.04 1.66 -10.51
CA ALA A 60 -4.29 1.79 -9.08
C ALA A 60 -4.59 3.23 -8.67
N ILE A 61 -3.84 4.21 -9.19
CA ILE A 61 -4.09 5.63 -8.93
C ILE A 61 -5.46 6.03 -9.49
N ALA A 62 -5.81 5.61 -10.71
CA ALA A 62 -7.12 5.87 -11.29
C ALA A 62 -8.25 5.25 -10.47
N PHE A 63 -8.07 4.02 -10.00
CA PHE A 63 -9.04 3.36 -9.11
C PHE A 63 -9.21 4.12 -7.80
N TYR A 64 -8.12 4.56 -7.18
CA TYR A 64 -8.16 5.39 -5.96
C TYR A 64 -8.90 6.70 -6.21
N LEU A 65 -8.53 7.44 -7.26
CA LEU A 65 -9.15 8.73 -7.59
C LEU A 65 -10.65 8.61 -7.85
N SER A 66 -11.12 7.49 -8.41
CA SER A 66 -12.54 7.21 -8.63
C SER A 66 -13.29 6.79 -7.35
N ASN A 67 -12.60 6.40 -6.28
CA ASN A 67 -13.20 5.82 -5.07
C ASN A 67 -12.65 6.45 -3.78
N GLN A 68 -12.19 7.72 -3.83
CA GLN A 68 -11.42 8.36 -2.76
C GLN A 68 -12.10 8.27 -1.40
N GLU A 69 -13.39 8.60 -1.30
CA GLU A 69 -14.12 8.57 -0.02
C GLU A 69 -14.09 7.19 0.65
N VAL A 70 -14.30 6.13 -0.13
CA VAL A 70 -14.31 4.75 0.35
C VAL A 70 -12.91 4.31 0.75
N ILE A 71 -11.91 4.60 -0.08
CA ILE A 71 -10.54 4.16 0.16
C ILE A 71 -9.90 4.95 1.31
N ASP A 72 -10.12 6.26 1.39
CA ASP A 72 -9.63 7.10 2.49
C ASP A 72 -10.20 6.65 3.84
N THR A 73 -11.47 6.26 3.87
CA THR A 73 -12.11 5.72 5.09
C THR A 73 -11.46 4.40 5.49
N TYR A 74 -11.31 3.48 4.54
CA TYR A 74 -10.64 2.20 4.76
C TYR A 74 -9.18 2.38 5.25
N LEU A 75 -8.43 3.32 4.66
CA LEU A 75 -7.04 3.59 5.06
C LEU A 75 -6.98 4.14 6.49
N LYS A 76 -7.86 5.08 6.86
CA LYS A 76 -7.95 5.63 8.23
C LYS A 76 -8.28 4.56 9.26
N ASP A 77 -9.22 3.67 8.94
CA ASP A 77 -9.61 2.57 9.82
C ASP A 77 -8.44 1.58 10.02
N GLY A 78 -7.66 1.32 8.97
CA GLY A 78 -6.46 0.49 9.04
C GLY A 78 -5.35 1.12 9.90
N GLU A 79 -5.11 2.42 9.74
CA GLU A 79 -4.15 3.16 10.56
C GLU A 79 -4.54 3.12 12.04
N ALA A 80 -5.81 3.39 12.37
CA ALA A 80 -6.30 3.38 13.74
C ALA A 80 -6.09 2.03 14.43
N GLN A 81 -6.35 0.92 13.73
CA GLN A 81 -6.11 -0.42 14.23
C GLN A 81 -4.62 -0.68 14.47
N LEU A 82 -3.76 -0.33 13.51
CA LEU A 82 -2.30 -0.49 13.66
C LEU A 82 -1.76 0.31 14.84
N HIS A 83 -2.26 1.54 15.04
CA HIS A 83 -1.90 2.39 16.17
C HIS A 83 -2.31 1.75 17.51
N GLN A 84 -3.52 1.18 17.60
CA GLN A 84 -3.99 0.48 18.80
C GLN A 84 -3.15 -0.76 19.11
N PHE A 85 -2.86 -1.60 18.11
CA PHE A 85 -1.98 -2.76 18.28
C PHE A 85 -0.58 -2.34 18.74
N ARG A 86 0.00 -1.29 18.15
CA ARG A 86 1.32 -0.78 18.56
C ARG A 86 1.32 -0.31 20.01
N GLN A 87 0.30 0.42 20.45
CA GLN A 87 0.19 0.89 21.83
C GLN A 87 0.01 -0.27 22.82
N ALA A 88 -0.83 -1.25 22.49
CA ALA A 88 -1.03 -2.44 23.30
C ALA A 88 0.26 -3.27 23.43
N SER A 89 0.98 -3.50 22.32
CA SER A 89 2.24 -4.23 22.33
C SER A 89 3.34 -3.51 23.12
N LEU A 90 3.39 -2.17 23.08
CA LEU A 90 4.32 -1.37 23.89
C LEU A 90 3.99 -1.43 25.39
N ALA A 91 2.70 -1.38 25.74
CA ALA A 91 2.25 -1.47 27.13
C ALA A 91 2.52 -2.87 27.72
N GLU A 92 2.39 -3.92 26.91
CA GLU A 92 2.58 -5.30 27.33
C GLU A 92 4.07 -5.71 27.41
N ASN A 93 4.94 -5.12 26.58
CA ASN A 93 6.36 -5.50 26.48
C ASN A 93 7.34 -4.46 27.06
N SER A 94 6.95 -3.70 28.08
CA SER A 94 7.76 -2.58 28.60
C SER A 94 9.20 -2.97 28.98
N GLY A 95 9.43 -4.21 29.45
CA GLY A 95 10.76 -4.71 29.82
C GLY A 95 11.64 -5.19 28.66
N LEU A 96 11.11 -5.34 27.44
CA LEU A 96 11.86 -5.74 26.23
C LEU A 96 12.41 -4.52 25.48
N TYR A 97 11.67 -3.41 25.43
CA TYR A 97 12.12 -2.19 24.77
C TYR A 97 13.25 -1.46 25.53
N GLU A 98 13.28 -1.59 26.86
CA GLU A 98 14.36 -1.08 27.71
C GLU A 98 15.71 -1.77 27.42
N LYS A 99 15.67 -3.01 26.93
CA LYS A 99 16.87 -3.78 26.54
C LYS A 99 17.34 -3.48 25.11
N LEU A 100 16.47 -2.97 24.23
CA LEU A 100 16.83 -2.63 22.84
C LEU A 100 17.47 -1.23 22.72
N SER A 101 17.15 -0.30 23.62
CA SER A 101 17.75 1.04 23.65
C SER A 101 19.19 1.05 24.18
N THR A 102 19.61 0.03 24.94
CA THR A 102 20.98 -0.08 25.47
C THR A 102 22.00 -0.66 24.48
N VAL A 103 21.55 -1.21 23.34
CA VAL A 103 22.45 -1.85 22.33
C VAL A 103 23.03 -0.85 21.32
N LYS A 104 22.50 0.39 21.21
CA LYS A 104 23.01 1.39 20.24
C LYS A 104 24.20 2.24 20.73
N VAL A 105 24.75 2.01 21.93
CA VAL A 105 25.82 2.85 22.50
C VAL A 105 27.21 2.17 22.52
N GLN A 106 27.37 0.94 22.01
CA GLN A 106 28.66 0.22 22.06
C GLN A 106 29.28 -0.16 20.70
N HIS A 107 28.88 0.47 19.59
CA HIS A 107 29.56 0.30 18.29
C HIS A 107 29.96 1.64 17.66
N GLN A 108 30.73 2.44 18.39
CA GLN A 108 31.62 3.45 17.81
C GLN A 108 32.94 3.52 18.57
#